data_AF-A0A538PNJ4-F1
#
_entry.id   AF-A0A538PNJ4-F1
#
_cell.length_a   1.000
_cell.length_b   1.000
_cell.length_c   1.000
_cell.angle_alpha   90.00
_cell.angle_beta   90.00
_cell.angle_gamma   90.00
#
_symmetry.space_group_name_H-M   'P 1'
#
loop_
_entity.id
_entity.type
_entity.pdbx_description
1 polymer ?
#
loop_
_entity_poly.entity_id
_entity_poly.type
_entity_poly.pdbx_seq_one_letter_code
_entity_poly.pdbx_strand_id
1 'polypeptide(L)' 'MRTARRTHGFTESVIRGMTRLANEHGAINLAQGFPNFPCPDVLKDAAARAIRDDVNQYAITWGAARLRNALA' A
#
# COMPACT_ATOMS: atom_id res chain seq x y z
N MET A 1 4.47 -27.71 -9.47
CA MET A 1 3.73 -26.62 -10.14
C MET A 1 4.72 -25.85 -11.02
N ARG A 2 4.47 -25.70 -12.32
CA ARG A 2 5.38 -25.00 -13.24
C ARG A 2 4.81 -23.63 -13.56
N THR A 3 5.51 -22.56 -13.17
CA THR A 3 5.08 -21.18 -13.43
C THR A 3 5.46 -20.75 -14.86
N ALA A 4 4.92 -19.61 -15.32
CA ALA A 4 5.25 -19.06 -16.62
C ALA A 4 6.73 -18.60 -16.67
N ARG A 5 7.44 -18.90 -17.75
CA ARG A 5 8.90 -18.61 -17.89
C ARG A 5 9.29 -17.16 -17.58
N ARG A 6 8.45 -16.19 -17.97
CA ARG A 6 8.68 -14.75 -17.70
C ARG A 6 8.80 -14.41 -16.22
N THR A 7 8.31 -15.28 -15.33
CA THR A 7 8.36 -15.07 -13.88
C THR A 7 9.66 -15.55 -13.25
N HIS A 8 10.49 -16.32 -13.97
CA HIS A 8 11.67 -16.96 -13.39
C HIS A 8 12.80 -15.98 -13.02
N GLY A 9 12.76 -14.74 -13.53
CA GLY A 9 13.75 -13.71 -13.18
C GLY A 9 13.45 -12.97 -11.88
N PHE A 10 12.25 -13.13 -11.30
CA PHE A 10 11.92 -12.47 -10.03
C PHE A 10 12.50 -13.26 -8.86
N THR A 11 13.18 -12.55 -7.96
CA THR A 11 13.73 -13.07 -6.71
C THR A 11 13.04 -12.41 -5.52
N GLU A 12 13.38 -12.85 -4.30
CA GLU A 12 12.88 -12.20 -3.09
C GLU A 12 13.36 -10.74 -3.00
N SER A 13 12.48 -9.86 -2.52
CA SER A 13 12.81 -8.45 -2.29
C SER A 13 13.90 -8.29 -1.23
N VAL A 14 15.01 -7.64 -1.60
CA VAL A 14 16.10 -7.28 -0.68
C VAL A 14 15.60 -6.36 0.46
N ILE A 15 14.63 -5.48 0.19
CA ILE A 15 14.01 -4.59 1.20
C ILE A 15 13.31 -5.41 2.29
N ARG A 16 12.64 -6.50 1.91
CA ARG A 16 12.01 -7.43 2.85
C ARG A 16 13.07 -8.14 3.71
N GLY A 17 14.15 -8.60 3.09
CA GLY A 17 15.29 -9.20 3.79
C GLY A 17 15.89 -8.24 4.83
N MET A 18 16.16 -7.00 4.44
CA MET A 18 16.69 -5.97 5.33
C MET A 18 15.74 -5.66 6.50
N THR A 19 14.43 -5.63 6.26
CA THR A 19 13.44 -5.41 7.33
C THR A 19 13.50 -6.53 8.38
N ARG A 20 13.66 -7.80 7.98
CA ARG A 20 13.82 -8.91 8.92
C ARG A 20 15.09 -8.77 9.75
N LEU A 21 16.22 -8.49 9.10
CA LEU A 21 17.52 -8.33 9.76
C LEU A 21 17.52 -7.17 10.75
N ALA A 22 16.95 -6.02 10.35
CA ALA A 22 16.82 -4.86 11.22
C ALA A 22 15.96 -5.17 12.45
N ASN A 23 14.84 -5.87 12.28
CA ASN A 23 13.99 -6.28 13.41
C ASN A 23 14.70 -7.29 14.33
N GLU A 24 15.43 -8.25 13.78
CA GLU A 24 16.18 -9.26 14.54
C GLU A 24 17.26 -8.63 15.42
N HIS A 25 17.92 -7.58 14.93
CA HIS A 25 18.99 -6.89 15.66
C HIS A 25 18.56 -5.58 16.35
N GLY A 26 17.28 -5.23 16.31
CA GLY A 26 16.79 -3.95 16.84
C GLY A 26 17.42 -2.72 16.17
N ALA A 27 17.83 -2.83 14.91
CA ALA A 27 18.49 -1.76 14.17
C ALA A 27 17.47 -0.76 13.57
N ILE A 28 17.91 0.47 13.32
CA ILE A 28 17.12 1.46 12.59
C ILE A 28 17.05 1.05 11.11
N ASN A 29 15.84 0.83 10.61
CA ASN A 29 15.61 0.39 9.24
C ASN A 29 15.47 1.58 8.26
N LEU A 30 16.57 1.98 7.64
CA LEU A 30 16.57 3.03 6.60
C LEU A 30 16.28 2.50 5.18
N ALA A 31 16.05 1.19 5.03
CA ALA A 31 15.71 0.59 3.73
C ALA A 31 14.19 0.60 3.45
N GLN A 32 13.37 0.95 4.44
CA GLN A 32 11.92 0.92 4.33
C GLN A 32 11.41 2.12 3.50
N GLY A 33 10.65 1.82 2.44
CA GLY A 33 10.13 2.83 1.50
C GLY A 33 8.76 3.42 1.86
N PHE A 34 8.32 3.31 3.12
CA PHE A 34 7.05 3.86 3.58
C PHE A 34 7.25 4.71 4.85
N PRO A 35 6.37 5.70 5.11
CA PRO A 35 6.57 6.63 6.21
C PRO A 35 6.41 5.98 7.59
N ASN A 36 7.15 6.50 8.58
CA ASN A 36 7.03 6.12 9.99
C ASN A 36 6.03 6.99 10.78
N PHE A 37 5.23 7.81 10.09
CA PHE A 37 4.23 8.70 10.69
C PHE A 37 2.81 8.27 10.29
N PRO A 38 1.79 8.60 11.10
CA PRO A 38 0.42 8.19 10.82
C PRO A 38 -0.16 8.94 9.62
N CYS A 39 -1.17 8.34 8.98
CA CYS A 39 -2.02 9.03 8.02
C CYS A 39 -2.72 10.24 8.68
N PRO A 40 -2.92 11.37 7.98
CA PRO A 40 -3.72 12.49 8.48
C PRO A 40 -5.14 12.08 8.91
N ASP A 41 -5.63 12.61 10.04
CA ASP A 41 -6.91 12.18 10.64
C ASP A 41 -8.11 12.47 9.73
N VAL A 42 -8.09 13.59 8.99
CA VAL A 42 -9.14 13.92 8.02
C VAL A 42 -9.35 12.83 6.96
N LEU A 43 -8.27 12.13 6.56
CA LEU A 43 -8.35 11.03 5.60
C LEU A 43 -8.91 9.76 6.25
N LYS A 44 -8.50 9.46 7.50
CA LYS A 44 -9.06 8.33 8.27
C LYS A 44 -10.57 8.51 8.45
N ASP A 45 -10.99 9.70 8.85
CA ASP A 45 -12.40 10.02 9.07
C ASP A 45 -13.23 9.95 7.79
N ALA A 46 -12.68 10.43 6.67
CA ALA A 46 -13.34 10.35 5.37
C ALA A 46 -13.51 8.90 4.90
N ALA A 47 -12.50 8.06 5.07
CA ALA A 47 -12.57 6.64 4.76
C ALA A 47 -13.59 5.92 5.66
N ALA A 48 -13.57 6.19 6.97
CA ALA A 48 -14.51 5.61 7.92
C ALA A 48 -15.97 6.01 7.63
N ARG A 49 -16.21 7.29 7.26
CA ARG A 49 -17.53 7.74 6.80
C ARG A 49 -17.99 7.00 5.54
N ALA A 50 -17.13 6.90 4.53
CA ALA A 50 -17.47 6.20 3.28
C ALA A 50 -17.89 4.74 3.52
N ILE A 51 -17.24 4.04 4.46
CA ILE A 51 -17.63 2.69 4.87
C ILE A 51 -19.01 2.69 5.56
N ARG A 52 -19.25 3.62 6.50
CA ARG A 52 -20.53 3.73 7.22
C ARG A 52 -21.70 4.12 6.31
N ASP A 53 -21.43 4.85 5.25
CA ASP A 53 -22.41 5.30 4.25
C ASP A 53 -22.62 4.25 3.13
N ASP A 54 -22.13 3.02 3.31
CA ASP A 54 -22.21 1.90 2.36
C ASP A 54 -21.64 2.21 0.96
N VAL A 55 -20.62 3.08 0.87
CA VAL A 55 -19.86 3.33 -0.36
C VAL A 55 -18.84 2.20 -0.56
N ASN A 56 -19.34 0.98 -0.75
CA ASN A 56 -18.57 -0.27 -0.79
C ASN A 56 -18.73 -1.04 -2.12
N GLN A 57 -19.47 -0.50 -3.07
CA GLN A 57 -19.64 -1.07 -4.40
C GLN A 57 -18.50 -0.67 -5.35
N TYR A 58 -18.39 -1.41 -6.45
CA TYR A 58 -17.37 -1.16 -7.46
C TYR A 58 -17.39 0.30 -7.94
N ALA A 59 -16.21 0.93 -7.89
CA ALA A 59 -15.98 2.12 -8.68
C ALA A 59 -15.96 1.76 -10.18
N ILE A 60 -16.25 2.73 -11.04
CA ILE A 60 -16.07 2.55 -12.49
C ILE A 60 -14.59 2.30 -12.81
N THR A 61 -14.31 1.74 -13.99
CA THR A 61 -12.96 1.33 -14.44
C THR A 61 -11.89 2.42 -14.25
N TRP A 62 -12.27 3.68 -14.37
CA TRP A 62 -11.40 4.84 -14.27
C TRP A 62 -11.35 5.47 -12.86
N GLY A 63 -11.88 4.79 -11.83
CA GLY A 63 -11.98 5.29 -10.46
C GLY A 63 -13.20 6.20 -10.21
N ALA A 64 -13.34 6.74 -9.00
CA ALA A 64 -14.44 7.65 -8.69
C ALA A 64 -14.28 9.01 -9.38
N ALA A 65 -15.35 9.56 -9.98
CA ALA A 65 -15.30 10.85 -10.66
C ALA A 65 -14.83 12.00 -9.74
N ARG A 66 -15.30 12.01 -8.48
CA ARG A 66 -14.88 13.00 -7.48
C ARG A 66 -13.38 12.97 -7.20
N LEU A 67 -12.77 11.77 -7.19
CA LEU A 67 -11.32 11.64 -6.99
C LEU A 67 -10.55 12.13 -8.22
N ARG A 68 -10.97 11.74 -9.42
CA ARG A 68 -10.33 12.21 -10.66
C ARG A 68 -10.36 13.73 -10.78
N ASN A 69 -11.50 14.34 -10.50
CA ASN A 69 -11.67 15.79 -10.57
C ASN A 69 -10.83 16.53 -9.51
N ALA A 70 -10.56 15.91 -8.36
CA ALA A 70 -9.71 16.50 -7.33
C ALA A 70 -8.20 16.39 -7.63
N LEU A 71 -7.80 15.51 -8.56
CA LEU A 71 -6.42 15.34 -9.01
C LEU A 71 -6.06 16.22 -10.23
N ALA A 72 -7.06 16.61 -11.01
CA ALA A 72 -6.91 17.43 -12.22
C ALA A 72 -6.67 18.91 -11.89
#